data_AF-A0A836RH71-F1
#
_entry.id   AF-A0A836RH71-F1
#
_cell.length_a   1.000
_cell.length_b   1.000
_cell.length_c   1.000
_cell.angle_alpha   90.00
_cell.angle_beta   90.00
_cell.angle_gamma   90.00
#
_symmetry.space_group_name_H-M   'P 1'
#
loop_
_entity.id
_entity.type
_entity.pdbx_description
1 polymer ?
#
loop_
_entity_poly.entity_id
_entity_poly.type
_entity_poly.pdbx_seq_one_letter_code
_entity_poly.pdbx_strand_id
1 'polypeptide(L)'
;MRNILRLWEEGQQTAALDLLTRMYEARIAKAFFRVCSVSEADFVTLPAQQRDLLREKLLKDLKTMRHVARAVATRAQELSRAGDLEAAEKLRGVLRRMGQGNRAPAVPLLVDLVGKALEERADALILDRRATGSQAP
;
A
#
# COMPACT_ATOMS: atom_id res chain seq x y z
N MET A 1 5.63 2.74 -7.18
CA MET A 1 5.32 3.43 -5.91
C MET A 1 5.64 4.93 -5.95
N ARG A 2 6.84 5.36 -6.36
CA ARG A 2 7.18 6.80 -6.41
C ARG A 2 6.15 7.67 -7.14
N ASN A 3 5.65 7.23 -8.30
CA ASN A 3 4.60 7.94 -9.03
C ASN A 3 3.27 8.02 -8.25
N ILE A 4 2.90 6.98 -7.50
CA ILE A 4 1.71 6.98 -6.64
C ILE A 4 1.84 8.03 -5.54
N LEU A 5 2.99 8.06 -4.85
CA LEU A 5 3.23 9.02 -3.78
C LEU A 5 3.25 10.45 -4.31
N ARG A 6 3.86 10.67 -5.48
CA ARG A 6 3.86 11.97 -6.16
C ARG A 6 2.44 12.43 -6.50
N LEU A 7 1.64 11.58 -7.17
CA LEU A 7 0.24 11.90 -7.50
C LEU A 7 -0.56 12.23 -6.23
N TRP A 8 -0.32 11.50 -5.15
CA TRP A 8 -0.97 11.76 -3.86
C TRP A 8 -0.61 13.13 -3.28
N GLU A 9 0.67 13.48 -3.28
CA GLU A 9 1.16 14.78 -2.80
C GLU A 9 0.69 15.96 -3.67
N GLU A 10 0.46 15.72 -4.96
CA GLU A 10 -0.12 16.69 -5.91
C GLU A 10 -1.65 16.82 -5.79
N GLY A 11 -2.28 16.14 -4.82
CA GLY A 11 -3.73 16.17 -4.63
C GLY A 11 -4.52 15.29 -5.61
N GLN A 12 -3.85 14.56 -6.49
CA GLN A 12 -4.46 13.67 -7.50
C GLN A 12 -4.76 12.28 -6.92
N GLN A 13 -5.51 12.24 -5.82
CA GLN A 13 -5.75 11.03 -5.05
C GLN A 13 -6.47 9.94 -5.87
N THR A 14 -7.48 10.31 -6.66
CA THR A 14 -8.20 9.37 -7.53
C THR A 14 -7.25 8.71 -8.54
N ALA A 15 -6.43 9.51 -9.22
CA ALA A 15 -5.45 8.99 -10.18
C ALA A 15 -4.42 8.05 -9.52
N ALA A 16 -4.02 8.35 -8.28
CA ALA A 16 -3.14 7.48 -7.51
C ALA A 16 -3.79 6.13 -7.19
N LEU A 17 -5.07 6.12 -6.78
CA LEU A 17 -5.82 4.89 -6.50
C LEU A 17 -6.07 4.06 -7.77
N ASP A 18 -6.42 4.72 -8.87
CA ASP A 18 -6.62 4.06 -10.16
C ASP A 18 -5.34 3.39 -10.64
N LEU A 19 -4.20 4.10 -10.55
CA LEU A 19 -2.91 3.54 -10.95
C LEU A 19 -2.51 2.36 -10.06
N LEU A 20 -2.74 2.43 -8.74
CA LEU A 20 -2.51 1.30 -7.85
C LEU A 20 -3.33 0.07 -8.23
N THR A 21 -4.62 0.27 -8.51
CA THR A 21 -5.55 -0.80 -8.90
C THR A 21 -5.12 -1.44 -10.22
N ARG A 22 -4.83 -0.62 -11.25
CA ARG A 22 -4.31 -1.11 -12.53
C ARG A 22 -3.00 -1.88 -12.38
N MET A 23 -2.08 -1.41 -11.54
CA MET A 23 -0.83 -2.13 -11.27
C MET A 23 -1.08 -3.50 -10.62
N TYR A 24 -2.07 -3.61 -9.74
CA TYR A 24 -2.45 -4.87 -9.12
C TYR A 24 -3.09 -5.83 -10.14
N GLU A 25 -4.03 -5.34 -10.95
CA GLU A 25 -4.71 -6.13 -11.99
C GLU A 25 -3.74 -6.61 -13.07
N ALA A 26 -2.80 -5.77 -13.48
CA ALA A 26 -1.71 -6.12 -14.39
C ALA A 26 -0.65 -7.05 -13.75
N ARG A 27 -0.86 -7.49 -12.50
CA ARG A 27 0.03 -8.39 -11.74
C ARG A 27 1.47 -7.92 -11.70
N ILE A 28 1.68 -6.60 -11.65
CA ILE A 28 3.03 -6.03 -11.60
C ILE A 28 3.80 -6.61 -10.41
N ALA A 29 5.09 -6.86 -10.61
CA ALA A 29 5.96 -7.44 -9.58
C ALA A 29 5.94 -6.59 -8.30
N LYS A 30 5.92 -7.24 -7.13
CA LYS A 30 5.87 -6.56 -5.82
C LYS A 30 6.98 -5.52 -5.62
N ALA A 31 8.11 -5.70 -6.32
CA ALA A 31 9.22 -4.74 -6.32
C ALA A 31 8.81 -3.32 -6.73
N PHE A 32 7.86 -3.17 -7.65
CA PHE A 32 7.38 -1.84 -8.08
C PHE A 32 6.52 -1.13 -7.03
N PHE A 33 6.09 -1.85 -5.98
CA PHE A 33 5.38 -1.28 -4.84
C PHE A 33 6.35 -0.82 -3.73
N ARG A 34 7.65 -1.07 -3.85
CA ARG A 34 8.67 -0.61 -2.89
C ARG A 34 8.79 0.91 -2.87
N VAL A 35 8.92 1.47 -1.67
CA VAL A 35 9.25 2.88 -1.46
C VAL A 35 10.75 3.15 -1.61
N CYS A 36 11.59 2.16 -1.30
CA CYS A 36 13.04 2.23 -1.38
C CYS A 36 13.62 0.92 -1.92
N SER A 37 14.80 1.00 -2.55
CA SER A 37 15.52 -0.14 -3.12
C SER A 37 16.77 -0.51 -2.32
N VAL A 38 17.06 0.21 -1.24
CA VAL A 38 18.23 -0.02 -0.38
C VAL A 38 17.84 -1.05 0.67
N SER A 39 18.62 -2.12 0.83
CA SER A 39 18.40 -3.10 1.90
C SER A 39 18.84 -2.53 3.26
N GLU A 40 18.49 -3.20 4.37
CA GLU A 40 19.05 -2.83 5.68
C GLU A 40 20.59 -2.92 5.68
N ALA A 41 21.15 -3.97 5.06
CA ALA A 41 22.60 -4.16 4.97
C ALA A 41 23.29 -3.02 4.21
N ASP A 42 22.71 -2.57 3.10
CA ASP A 42 23.23 -1.42 2.37
C ASP A 42 23.02 -0.12 3.15
N PHE A 43 21.89 0.01 3.86
CA PHE A 43 21.58 1.21 4.64
C PHE A 43 22.61 1.47 5.74
N VAL A 44 23.05 0.44 6.46
CA VAL A 44 24.01 0.60 7.57
C VAL A 44 25.42 0.94 7.11
N THR A 45 25.79 0.55 5.88
CA THR A 45 27.12 0.86 5.31
C THR A 45 27.24 2.28 4.76
N LEU A 46 26.11 2.97 4.54
CA LEU A 46 26.11 4.36 4.09
C LEU A 46 26.81 5.29 5.12
N PRO A 47 27.49 6.36 4.66
CA PRO A 47 27.97 7.44 5.52
C PRO A 47 26.83 8.07 6.35
N ALA A 48 27.14 8.56 7.56
CA ALA A 48 26.13 9.10 8.48
C ALA A 48 25.22 10.17 7.85
N GLN A 49 25.81 11.16 7.17
CA GLN A 49 25.06 12.21 6.47
C GLN A 49 24.10 11.65 5.41
N GLN A 50 24.52 10.63 4.66
CA GLN A 50 23.66 10.00 3.64
C GLN A 50 22.54 9.16 4.27
N ARG A 51 22.82 8.48 5.38
CA ARG A 51 21.79 7.77 6.15
C ARG A 51 20.73 8.71 6.67
N ASP A 52 21.12 9.86 7.18
CA ASP A 52 20.19 10.84 7.75
C ASP A 52 19.28 11.42 6.67
N LEU A 53 19.84 11.84 5.53
CA LEU A 53 19.07 12.32 4.38
C LEU A 53 18.09 11.24 3.85
N LEU A 54 18.55 9.99 3.74
CA LEU A 54 17.71 8.89 3.30
C LEU A 54 16.61 8.60 4.33
N ARG A 55 16.91 8.66 5.63
CA ARG A 55 15.93 8.45 6.71
C ARG A 55 14.84 9.51 6.67
N GLU A 56 15.20 10.79 6.55
CA GLU A 56 14.24 11.89 6.46
C GLU A 56 13.31 11.72 5.26
N LYS A 57 13.89 11.40 4.10
CA LYS A 57 13.12 11.11 2.88
C LYS A 57 12.17 9.92 3.10
N LEU A 58 12.65 8.83 3.68
CA LEU A 58 11.84 7.65 3.93
C LEU A 58 10.70 7.95 4.91
N LEU A 59 10.94 8.72 5.97
CA LEU A 59 9.89 9.10 6.91
C LEU A 59 8.77 9.90 6.23
N LYS A 60 9.11 10.82 5.32
CA LYS A 60 8.13 11.53 4.50
C LYS A 60 7.36 10.58 3.59
N ASP A 61 8.06 9.76 2.81
CA ASP A 61 7.42 8.84 1.86
C ASP A 61 6.51 7.81 2.59
N LEU A 62 6.95 7.29 3.74
CA LEU A 62 6.17 6.36 4.56
C LEU A 62 4.95 7.04 5.18
N LYS A 63 5.03 8.32 5.54
CA LYS A 63 3.84 9.09 5.96
C LYS A 63 2.82 9.15 4.83
N THR A 64 3.24 9.52 3.63
CA THR A 64 2.37 9.56 2.44
C THR A 64 1.80 8.17 2.13
N MET A 65 2.62 7.12 2.20
CA MET A 65 2.19 5.74 1.99
C MET A 65 1.11 5.29 2.98
N ARG A 66 1.20 5.68 4.26
CA ARG A 66 0.15 5.41 5.26
C ARG A 66 -1.17 6.10 4.91
N HIS A 67 -1.13 7.33 4.40
CA HIS A 67 -2.34 8.03 3.95
C HIS A 67 -2.99 7.32 2.76
N VAL A 68 -2.20 6.94 1.76
CA VAL A 68 -2.65 6.15 0.61
C VAL A 68 -3.29 4.83 1.07
N ALA A 69 -2.61 4.08 1.94
CA ALA A 69 -3.12 2.82 2.46
C ALA A 69 -4.44 2.95 3.23
N ARG A 70 -4.59 4.02 4.03
CA ARG A 70 -5.84 4.33 4.72
C ARG A 70 -6.97 4.61 3.73
N ALA A 71 -6.70 5.34 2.66
CA ALA A 71 -7.69 5.63 1.63
C ALA A 71 -8.10 4.37 0.86
N VAL A 72 -7.14 3.50 0.49
CA VAL A 72 -7.43 2.19 -0.12
C VAL A 72 -8.35 1.37 0.79
N ALA A 73 -8.04 1.26 2.09
CA ALA A 73 -8.85 0.53 3.04
C ALA A 73 -10.27 1.12 3.20
N THR A 74 -10.38 2.44 3.28
CA THR A 74 -11.67 3.15 3.39
C THR A 74 -12.51 2.88 2.14
N ARG A 75 -11.92 2.99 0.95
CA ARG A 75 -12.60 2.74 -0.31
C ARG A 75 -13.04 1.28 -0.46
N ALA A 76 -12.24 0.33 0.00
CA ALA A 76 -12.62 -1.09 0.03
C ALA A 76 -13.86 -1.34 0.90
N GLN A 77 -13.92 -0.70 2.07
CA GLN A 77 -15.09 -0.80 2.96
C GLN A 77 -16.33 -0.15 2.34
N GLU A 78 -16.20 1.01 1.70
CA GLU A 78 -17.31 1.67 0.98
C GLU A 78 -17.87 0.78 -0.14
N LEU A 79 -17.00 0.22 -0.98
CA LEU A 79 -17.41 -0.68 -2.06
C LEU A 79 -18.11 -1.93 -1.51
N SER A 80 -17.56 -2.50 -0.43
CA SER A 80 -18.19 -3.64 0.22
C SER A 80 -19.58 -3.32 0.78
N ARG A 81 -19.77 -2.14 1.40
CA ARG A 81 -21.09 -1.68 1.87
C ARG A 81 -22.06 -1.41 0.72
N ALA A 82 -21.55 -1.00 -0.43
CA ALA A 82 -22.33 -0.82 -1.66
C ALA A 82 -22.64 -2.15 -2.39
N GLY A 83 -22.16 -3.29 -1.87
CA GLY A 83 -22.37 -4.62 -2.47
C GLY A 83 -21.35 -4.99 -3.56
N ASP A 84 -20.42 -4.10 -3.91
CA ASP A 84 -19.35 -4.38 -4.87
C ASP A 84 -18.17 -5.08 -4.17
N LEU A 85 -18.39 -6.36 -3.85
CA LEU A 85 -17.41 -7.18 -3.16
C LEU A 85 -16.19 -7.49 -4.02
N GLU A 86 -16.35 -7.59 -5.34
CA GLU A 86 -15.22 -7.84 -6.23
C GLU A 86 -14.24 -6.67 -6.22
N ALA A 87 -14.73 -5.44 -6.36
CA ALA A 87 -13.86 -4.26 -6.32
C ALA A 87 -13.26 -4.05 -4.92
N ALA A 88 -14.03 -4.31 -3.85
CA ALA A 88 -13.51 -4.27 -2.49
C ALA A 88 -12.35 -5.27 -2.26
N GLU A 89 -12.49 -6.49 -2.78
CA GLU A 89 -11.46 -7.54 -2.72
C GLU A 89 -10.21 -7.16 -3.52
N LYS A 90 -10.36 -6.52 -4.69
CA LYS A 90 -9.23 -5.97 -5.45
C LYS A 90 -8.43 -4.97 -4.63
N LEU A 91 -9.10 -4.03 -3.94
CA LEU A 91 -8.44 -3.05 -3.10
C LEU A 91 -7.78 -3.67 -1.86
N ARG A 92 -8.39 -4.70 -1.26
CA ARG A 92 -7.71 -5.50 -0.22
C ARG A 92 -6.43 -6.13 -0.76
N GLY A 93 -6.48 -6.66 -1.99
CA GLY A 93 -5.33 -7.21 -2.70
C GLY A 93 -4.23 -6.17 -2.96
N VAL A 94 -4.59 -4.96 -3.39
CA VAL A 94 -3.68 -3.82 -3.54
C VAL A 94 -2.96 -3.55 -2.22
N LEU A 95 -3.69 -3.46 -1.11
CA LEU A 95 -3.12 -3.15 0.20
C LEU A 95 -2.12 -4.23 0.65
N ARG A 96 -2.48 -5.51 0.48
CA ARG A 96 -1.58 -6.63 0.76
C ARG A 96 -0.34 -6.57 -0.12
N ARG A 97 -0.48 -6.28 -1.42
CA ARG A 97 0.64 -6.19 -2.36
C ARG A 97 1.59 -5.04 -2.04
N MET A 98 1.06 -3.90 -1.59
CA MET A 98 1.85 -2.78 -1.07
C MET A 98 2.71 -3.21 0.12
N GLY A 99 2.10 -3.93 1.08
CA GLY A 99 2.80 -4.49 2.22
C GLY A 99 3.95 -5.42 1.81
N GLN A 100 3.63 -6.42 0.97
CA GLN A 100 4.61 -7.40 0.45
C GLN A 100 5.78 -6.80 -0.30
N GLY A 101 5.54 -5.67 -1.00
CA GLY A 101 6.60 -4.94 -1.68
C GLY A 101 7.64 -4.42 -0.70
N ASN A 102 7.20 -3.98 0.48
CA ASN A 102 7.99 -3.27 1.48
C ASN A 102 8.35 -4.17 2.67
N ARG A 103 8.71 -5.43 2.40
CA ARG A 103 9.20 -6.38 3.41
C ARG A 103 10.69 -6.66 3.28
N ALA A 104 11.32 -7.01 4.39
CA ALA A 104 12.69 -7.53 4.45
C ALA A 104 12.86 -8.79 3.55
N PRO A 105 14.09 -9.09 3.09
CA PRO A 105 15.35 -8.36 3.32
C PRO A 105 15.59 -7.20 2.34
N ALA A 106 14.64 -6.91 1.45
CA ALA A 106 14.86 -5.99 0.33
C ALA A 106 14.75 -4.49 0.68
N VAL A 107 14.48 -4.16 1.95
CA VAL A 107 14.23 -2.79 2.44
C VAL A 107 14.80 -2.64 3.86
N PRO A 108 14.99 -1.40 4.36
CA PRO A 108 15.41 -1.18 5.74
C PRO A 108 14.30 -1.54 6.73
N LEU A 109 14.66 -1.83 7.98
CA LEU A 109 13.74 -2.24 9.05
C LEU A 109 12.57 -1.28 9.24
N LEU A 110 12.83 0.03 9.17
CA LEU A 110 11.79 1.05 9.27
C LEU A 110 10.70 0.88 8.18
N VAL A 111 11.10 0.49 6.97
CA VAL A 111 10.18 0.25 5.86
C VAL A 111 9.48 -1.10 6.03
N ASP A 112 10.19 -2.13 6.50
CA ASP A 112 9.62 -3.46 6.79
C ASP A 112 8.47 -3.39 7.80
N LEU A 113 8.64 -2.61 8.87
CA LEU A 113 7.60 -2.41 9.88
C LEU A 113 6.32 -1.81 9.30
N VAL A 114 6.46 -0.84 8.40
CA VAL A 114 5.30 -0.26 7.69
C VAL A 114 4.71 -1.29 6.74
N GLY A 115 5.53 -2.03 5.99
CA GLY A 115 5.06 -3.10 5.11
C GLY A 115 4.22 -4.14 5.86
N LYS A 116 4.69 -4.60 7.02
CA LYS A 116 3.96 -5.52 7.92
C LYS A 116 2.61 -4.94 8.36
N ALA A 117 2.59 -3.69 8.81
CA ALA A 117 1.36 -3.02 9.24
C ALA A 117 0.32 -2.89 8.10
N LEU A 118 0.77 -2.81 6.83
CA LEU A 118 -0.15 -2.81 5.68
C LEU A 118 -0.73 -4.19 5.41
N GLU A 119 0.06 -5.25 5.54
CA GLU A 119 -0.43 -6.64 5.41
C GLU A 119 -1.47 -6.92 6.50
N GLU A 120 -1.16 -6.59 7.76
CA GLU A 120 -2.10 -6.74 8.89
C GLU A 120 -3.39 -5.95 8.67
N ARG A 121 -3.29 -4.72 8.11
CA ARG A 121 -4.48 -3.93 7.77
C ARG A 121 -5.30 -4.58 6.67
N ALA A 122 -4.67 -5.19 5.67
CA ALA A 122 -5.38 -5.92 4.62
C ALA A 122 -6.10 -7.15 5.19
N ASP A 123 -5.47 -7.86 6.13
CA ASP A 123 -6.05 -9.04 6.79
C ASP A 123 -7.22 -8.66 7.71
N ALA A 124 -7.14 -7.50 8.36
CA ALA A 124 -8.20 -6.97 9.22
C ALA A 124 -9.39 -6.37 8.45
N LEU A 125 -9.32 -6.27 7.11
CA LEU A 125 -10.46 -5.78 6.32
C LEU A 125 -11.58 -6.82 6.29
N ILE A 126 -12.57 -6.60 7.14
CA ILE A 126 -13.85 -7.32 7.11
C ILE A 126 -14.67 -6.72 5.96
N LEU A 127 -14.89 -7.52 4.91
CA LEU A 127 -15.76 -7.18 3.80
C LEU A 127 -17.10 -7.89 4.01
N ASP A 128 -18.18 -7.12 4.08
CA ASP A 128 -19.51 -7.61 4.42
C ASP A 128 -20.09 -8.46 3.30
N ARG A 129 -20.17 -9.78 3.52
CA ARG A 129 -20.72 -10.73 2.55
C ARG A 129 -22.25 -10.84 2.60
N ARG A 130 -22.93 -10.06 3.45
CA ARG A 130 -24.38 -10.23 3.71
C ARG A 130 -25.28 -9.63 2.63
N ALA A 131 -24.76 -8.92 1.63
CA ALA A 131 -25.58 -8.24 0.62
C ALA A 131 -26.10 -9.15 -0.53
N THR A 132 -25.67 -10.41 -0.65
CA THR A 132 -26.06 -11.29 -1.77
C THR A 132 -27.15 -12.33 -1.44
N GLY A 133 -27.78 -12.26 -0.27
CA GLY A 133 -28.76 -13.25 0.17
C GLY A 133 -30.14 -12.66 0.52
N SER A 134 -30.86 -12.10 -0.45
CA SER A 134 -32.31 -11.92 -0.33
C SER A 134 -32.99 -11.74 -1.69
N GLN A 135 -33.05 -12.81 -2.48
CA GLN A 135 -34.22 -13.03 -3.35
C GLN A 135 -34.95 -14.23 -2.75
N ALA A 136 -36.04 -13.93 -2.04
CA ALA A 136 -36.98 -14.92 -1.55
C ALA A 136 -37.94 -15.33 -2.69
N PRO A 137 -38.38 -16.60 -2.75
CA PRO A 137 -39.57 -16.99 -3.50
C PRO A 137 -40.86 -16.49 -2.82
#